data_AF-A0A450UNG0-F1
#
_entry.id   AF-A0A450UNG0-F1
#
_cell.length_a   1.000
_cell.length_b   1.000
_cell.length_c   1.000
_cell.angle_alpha   90.00
_cell.angle_beta   90.00
_cell.angle_gamma   90.00
#
_symmetry.space_group_name_H-M   'P 1'
#
loop_
_entity.id
_entity.type
_entity.pdbx_description
1 polymer ?
#
loop_
_entity_poly.entity_id
_entity_poly.type
_entity_poly.pdbx_seq_one_letter_code
_entity_poly.pdbx_strand_id
1 'polypeptide(L)'
;MTGTHVPVALRRKVHSRANGCREYCRIPEAIGFALHEIDHILPEHFHPRRDGWLESATPTGRATIFLLHLNTPEKVKERTVIIGTR
;
A
#
# COMPACT_ATOMS: atom_id res chain seq x y z
N MET A 1 -0.34 5.44 9.52
CA MET A 1 -0.31 6.90 9.36
C MET A 1 1.03 7.34 8.80
N THR A 2 1.07 7.63 7.50
CA THR A 2 2.21 8.27 6.85
C THR A 2 2.35 9.71 7.34
N GLY A 3 3.59 10.19 7.49
CA GLY A 3 3.84 11.61 7.77
C GLY A 3 3.69 12.50 6.54
N THR A 4 3.59 11.89 5.35
CA THR A 4 3.52 12.59 4.07
C THR A 4 2.11 13.08 3.80
N HIS A 5 2.01 14.36 3.43
CA HIS A 5 0.74 14.98 3.08
C HIS A 5 0.22 14.44 1.74
N VAL A 6 -0.94 13.77 1.76
CA VAL A 6 -1.65 13.36 0.53
C VAL A 6 -2.53 14.53 0.03
N PRO A 7 -2.27 15.09 -1.18
CA PRO A 7 -3.00 16.25 -1.69
C PRO A 7 -4.51 16.00 -1.82
N VAL A 8 -5.33 17.01 -1.49
CA VAL A 8 -6.81 16.92 -1.52
C VAL A 8 -7.35 16.47 -2.88
N ALA A 9 -6.75 16.94 -3.98
CA ALA A 9 -7.16 16.53 -5.32
C ALA A 9 -6.98 15.03 -5.57
N LEU A 10 -5.86 14.44 -5.10
CA LEU A 10 -5.60 13.01 -5.20
C LEU A 10 -6.57 12.22 -4.31
N ARG A 11 -6.83 12.71 -3.09
CA ARG A 11 -7.81 12.10 -2.17
C ARG A 11 -9.20 11.98 -2.81
N ARG A 12 -9.69 13.08 -3.40
CA ARG A 12 -10.99 13.09 -4.11
C ARG A 12 -11.01 12.14 -5.29
N LYS A 13 -9.92 12.07 -6.06
CA LYS A 13 -9.81 11.15 -7.22
C LYS A 13 -9.90 9.68 -6.79
N VAL A 14 -9.18 9.30 -5.74
CA VAL A 14 -9.20 7.93 -5.19
C VAL A 14 -10.60 7.59 -4.68
N HIS A 15 -11.20 8.49 -3.88
CA HIS A 15 -12.55 8.32 -3.33
C HIS A 15 -13.62 8.15 -4.42
N SER A 16 -13.60 9.00 -5.44
CA SER A 16 -14.53 8.94 -6.57
C SER A 16 -14.36 7.64 -7.37
N ARG A 17 -13.11 7.23 -7.66
CA ARG A 17 -12.82 5.94 -8.30
C ARG A 17 -13.36 4.76 -7.48
N ALA A 18 -13.28 4.83 -6.16
CA ALA A 18 -13.75 3.80 -5.26
C ALA A 18 -15.28 3.82 -5.04
N ASN A 19 -15.99 4.78 -5.64
CA ASN A 19 -17.44 5.01 -5.48
C ASN A 19 -17.87 5.19 -4.02
N GLY A 20 -17.06 5.89 -3.23
CA GLY A 20 -17.33 6.10 -1.79
C GLY A 20 -17.25 4.84 -0.93
N CYS A 21 -16.56 3.79 -1.40
CA CYS A 21 -16.29 2.57 -0.64
C CYS A 21 -14.80 2.39 -0.38
N ARG A 22 -14.43 1.65 0.68
CA ARG A 22 -13.04 1.21 0.89
C ARG A 22 -12.57 0.27 -0.23
N GLU A 23 -11.33 0.41 -0.67
CA GLU A 23 -10.78 -0.42 -1.75
C GLU A 23 -10.73 -1.91 -1.41
N TYR A 24 -10.24 -2.26 -0.21
CA TYR A 24 -10.02 -3.65 0.16
C TYR A 24 -11.33 -4.39 0.44
N CYS A 25 -12.15 -3.85 1.35
CA CYS A 25 -13.35 -4.54 1.84
C CYS A 25 -14.65 -4.09 1.17
N ARG A 26 -14.62 -3.03 0.33
CA ARG A 26 -15.80 -2.51 -0.39
C ARG A 26 -16.95 -2.02 0.50
N ILE A 27 -16.71 -1.87 1.80
CA ILE A 27 -17.69 -1.30 2.74
C ILE A 27 -17.91 0.18 2.39
N PRO A 28 -19.18 0.62 2.18
CA PRO A 28 -19.51 2.01 1.94
C PRO A 28 -19.13 2.91 3.12
N GLU A 29 -18.71 4.14 2.82
CA GLU A 29 -18.44 5.17 3.83
C GLU A 29 -19.64 5.52 4.68
N ALA A 30 -20.82 5.55 4.09
CA ALA A 30 -22.06 5.89 4.78
C ALA A 30 -22.42 4.95 5.95
N ILE A 31 -21.86 3.74 5.99
CA ILE A 31 -22.14 2.74 7.03
C ILE A 31 -20.91 2.38 7.87
N GLY A 32 -19.76 3.02 7.60
CA GLY A 32 -18.53 2.78 8.35
C GLY A 32 -18.53 3.53 9.68
N PHE A 33 -18.18 2.84 10.77
CA PHE A 33 -17.99 3.49 12.08
C PHE A 33 -16.73 4.38 12.16
N ALA A 34 -15.83 4.29 11.18
CA ALA A 34 -14.61 5.07 11.10
C ALA A 34 -14.52 5.80 9.75
N LEU A 35 -13.92 6.99 9.79
CA LEU A 35 -13.59 7.75 8.58
C LEU A 35 -12.68 6.94 7.66
N HIS A 36 -12.82 7.13 6.36
CA HIS A 36 -11.95 6.48 5.39
C HIS A 36 -10.54 7.05 5.48
N GLU A 37 -9.61 6.26 6.03
CA GLU A 37 -8.18 6.58 5.96
C GLU A 37 -7.66 6.24 4.56
N ILE A 38 -7.00 7.21 3.93
CA ILE A 38 -6.28 6.97 2.69
C ILE A 38 -4.91 6.44 3.05
N ASP A 39 -4.63 5.22 2.58
CA ASP A 39 -3.36 4.53 2.80
C ASP A 39 -2.63 4.29 1.48
N HIS A 40 -1.34 4.03 1.59
CA HIS A 40 -0.49 3.69 0.46
C HIS A 40 -0.44 2.16 0.33
N ILE A 41 -0.91 1.64 -0.81
CA ILE A 41 -0.86 0.20 -1.13
C ILE A 41 0.58 -0.33 -1.04
N LEU A 42 1.55 0.51 -1.43
CA LEU A 42 2.97 0.31 -1.12
C LEU A 42 3.37 1.36 -0.06
N PRO A 43 3.69 0.94 1.16
CA PRO A 43 4.13 1.87 2.20
C PRO A 43 5.29 2.73 1.74
N GLU A 44 5.30 4.02 2.08
CA GLU A 44 6.29 4.99 1.59
C GLU A 44 7.73 4.65 1.93
N HIS A 45 7.93 3.92 3.04
CA HIS A 45 9.26 3.50 3.45
C HIS A 45 9.74 2.25 2.71
N PHE A 46 8.92 1.63 1.87
CA PHE A 46 9.27 0.45 1.08
C PHE A 46 9.58 0.83 -0.36
N HIS A 47 10.71 0.35 -0.85
CA HIS A 47 11.13 0.49 -2.24
C HIS A 47 11.16 -0.90 -2.86
N PRO A 48 10.22 -1.24 -3.75
CA PRO A 48 10.27 -2.49 -4.49
C PRO A 48 11.32 -2.39 -5.61
N ARG A 49 12.22 -3.36 -5.66
CA ARG A 49 13.13 -3.58 -6.78
C ARG A 49 12.39 -4.28 -7.93
N ARG A 50 12.96 -4.20 -9.14
CA ARG A 50 12.38 -4.82 -10.35
C ARG A 50 12.27 -6.35 -10.25
N ASP A 51 13.12 -6.99 -9.48
CA ASP A 51 13.08 -8.43 -9.20
C ASP A 51 11.99 -8.82 -8.18
N GLY A 52 11.22 -7.87 -7.65
CA GLY A 52 10.19 -8.12 -6.64
C GLY A 52 10.71 -8.09 -5.20
N TRP A 53 12.00 -7.84 -4.98
CA TRP A 53 12.57 -7.70 -3.64
C TRP A 53 12.17 -6.37 -2.99
N LEU A 54 11.70 -6.40 -1.73
CA LEU A 54 11.43 -5.18 -0.97
C LEU A 54 12.64 -4.75 -0.16
N GLU A 55 12.97 -3.47 -0.20
CA GLU A 55 13.95 -2.84 0.69
C GLU A 55 13.39 -1.61 1.39
N SER A 56 14.01 -1.20 2.50
CA SER A 56 13.63 0.01 3.23
C SER A 56 14.84 0.76 3.76
N ALA A 57 14.83 2.09 3.59
CA ALA A 57 15.84 2.97 4.17
C ALA A 57 15.69 3.12 5.69
N THR A 58 14.50 2.87 6.23
CA THR A 58 14.20 3.09 7.66
C THR A 58 14.43 1.82 8.49
N PRO A 59 14.87 1.94 9.76
CA PRO A 59 14.98 0.79 10.67
C PRO A 59 13.64 0.06 10.86
N THR A 60 12.55 0.82 11.07
CA THR A 60 11.20 0.27 11.22
C THR A 60 10.78 -0.51 9.98
N GLY A 61 11.00 0.04 8.78
CA GLY A 61 10.62 -0.66 7.56
C GLY A 61 11.42 -1.94 7.31
N ARG A 62 12.72 -1.97 7.64
CA ARG A 62 13.52 -3.21 7.58
C ARG A 62 13.02 -4.25 8.59
N ALA A 63 12.71 -3.84 9.81
CA ALA A 63 12.12 -4.72 10.82
C ALA A 63 10.78 -5.29 10.34
N THR A 64 9.91 -4.48 9.73
CA THR A 64 8.65 -4.95 9.16
C THR A 64 8.85 -5.96 8.04
N ILE A 65 9.76 -5.69 7.08
CA ILE A 65 10.07 -6.62 5.99
C ILE A 65 10.55 -7.98 6.53
N PHE A 66 11.40 -7.95 7.57
CA PHE A 66 11.94 -9.13 8.21
C PHE A 66 10.87 -9.89 9.02
N LEU A 67 10.23 -9.24 9.99
CA LEU A 67 9.28 -9.85 10.93
C LEU A 67 8.04 -10.41 10.24
N LEU A 68 7.54 -9.74 9.20
CA LEU A 68 6.36 -10.18 8.45
C LEU A 68 6.72 -11.12 7.29
N HIS A 69 7.99 -11.52 7.17
CA HIS A 69 8.49 -12.39 6.11
C HIS A 69 8.00 -11.91 4.74
N LEU A 70 8.21 -10.64 4.43
CA LEU A 70 7.73 -10.08 3.18
C LEU A 70 8.58 -10.59 2.01
N ASN A 71 9.87 -10.84 2.18
CA ASN A 71 10.73 -11.33 1.09
C ASN A 71 10.83 -12.86 1.03
N THR A 72 9.77 -13.61 1.34
CA THR A 72 9.77 -15.05 1.04
C THR A 72 9.83 -15.28 -0.48
N PRO A 73 10.42 -16.40 -0.95
CA PRO A 73 10.57 -16.67 -2.37
C PRO A 73 9.25 -16.56 -3.16
N GLU A 74 8.15 -17.02 -2.57
CA GLU A 74 6.81 -17.01 -3.16
C GLU A 74 6.32 -15.58 -3.38
N LYS A 75 6.40 -14.74 -2.33
CA LYS A 75 5.96 -13.33 -2.39
C LYS A 75 6.84 -12.48 -3.31
N VAL A 76 8.15 -12.78 -3.37
CA VAL A 76 9.05 -12.11 -4.32
C VAL A 76 8.64 -12.43 -5.75
N LYS A 77 8.41 -13.72 -6.07
CA LYS A 77 7.97 -14.17 -7.40
C LYS A 77 6.65 -13.53 -7.82
N GLU A 78 5.67 -13.47 -6.92
CA GLU A 78 4.39 -12.80 -7.18
C GLU A 78 4.59 -11.32 -7.53
N ARG A 79 5.43 -10.60 -6.78
CA ARG A 79 5.74 -9.20 -7.09
C ARG A 79 6.48 -9.03 -8.40
N THR A 80 7.42 -9.92 -8.73
CA THR A 80 8.13 -9.87 -10.02
C THR A 80 7.12 -9.88 -11.17
N VAL A 81 6.09 -10.73 -11.08
CA VAL A 81 5.01 -10.78 -12.08
C VAL A 81 4.29 -9.44 -12.15
N ILE A 82 3.78 -8.93 -11.02
CA ILE A 82 2.99 -7.69 -10.95
C ILE A 82 3.78 -6.46 -11.44
N ILE A 83 5.06 -6.35 -11.06
CA ILE A 83 5.92 -5.22 -11.44
C ILE A 83 6.32 -5.33 -12.92
N GLY A 84 6.56 -6.55 -13.41
CA GLY A 84 6.91 -6.81 -14.81
C GLY A 84 5.74 -6.75 -15.79
N THR A 85 4.48 -6.68 -15.32
CA THR A 85 3.28 -6.56 -16.19
C THR A 85 2.88 -5.10 -16.49
N ARG A 86 3.73 -4.12 -16.19
CA ARG A 86 3.47 -2.70 -16.45
C ARG A 86 4.20 -2.16 -17.68
#